data_AF-A0A7X7UY53-F1
#
_entry.id   AF-A0A7X7UY53-F1
#
_cell.length_a   1.000
_cell.length_b   1.000
_cell.length_c   1.000
_cell.angle_alpha   90.00
_cell.angle_beta   90.00
_cell.angle_gamma   90.00
#
_symmetry.space_group_name_H-M   'P 1'
#
loop_
_entity.id
_entity.type
_entity.pdbx_description
1 polymer ?
#
loop_
_entity_poly.entity_id
_entity_poly.type
_entity_poly.pdbx_seq_one_letter_code
_entity_poly.pdbx_strand_id
1 'polypeptide(L)' 'MKNRNEIVAKVVEAAEEYKEFRALLIANPKIAVEKLLGFKLPAQYVIEVREETPK' A
#
# COMPACT_ATOMS: atom_id res chain seq x y z
N MET A 1 3.84 -2.22 18.28
CA MET A 1 3.72 -1.35 17.09
C MET A 1 4.24 -2.14 15.90
N LYS A 2 3.48 -2.28 14.81
CA LYS A 2 3.98 -2.96 13.60
C LYS A 2 5.12 -2.14 13.01
N ASN A 3 6.23 -2.77 12.66
CA ASN A 3 7.36 -2.07 12.05
C ASN A 3 7.01 -1.65 10.62
N ARG A 4 7.51 -0.49 10.18
CA ARG A 4 7.27 0.05 8.84
C ARG A 4 7.55 -0.99 7.74
N ASN A 5 8.61 -1.78 7.87
CA ASN A 5 9.01 -2.78 6.90
C ASN A 5 8.00 -3.92 6.76
N GLU A 6 7.35 -4.34 7.86
CA GLU A 6 6.31 -5.38 7.82
C GLU A 6 5.04 -4.90 7.12
N ILE A 7 4.71 -3.61 7.27
CA ILE A 7 3.57 -3.00 6.58
C ILE A 7 3.86 -2.93 5.07
N VAL A 8 5.06 -2.50 4.68
CA VAL A 8 5.45 -2.43 3.28
C VAL A 8 5.42 -3.82 2.63
N ALA A 9 5.98 -4.84 3.27
CA ALA A 9 5.96 -6.21 2.76
C ALA A 9 4.53 -6.68 2.49
N LYS A 10 3.62 -6.54 3.46
CA LYS A 10 2.20 -6.92 3.29
C LYS A 10 1.49 -6.16 2.18
N VAL A 11 1.81 -4.88 2.00
CA VAL A 11 1.20 -4.07 0.94
C VAL A 11 1.69 -4.53 -0.43
N VAL A 12 2.96 -4.88 -0.56
CA VAL A 12 3.54 -5.42 -1.79
C VAL A 12 2.94 -6.80 -2.09
N GLU A 13 2.93 -7.71 -1.12
CA GLU A 13 2.32 -9.05 -1.26
C GLU A 13 0.85 -8.94 -1.70
N ALA A 14 0.06 -8.06 -1.08
CA ALA A 14 -1.33 -7.82 -1.46
C ALA A 14 -1.47 -7.23 -2.88
N ALA A 15 -0.53 -6.39 -3.33
CA ALA A 15 -0.54 -5.85 -4.69
C ALA A 15 -0.14 -6.89 -5.75
N GLU A 16 0.67 -7.88 -5.39
CA GLU A 16 1.00 -9.01 -6.27
C GLU A 16 -0.17 -9.99 -6.39
N GLU A 17 -0.85 -10.28 -5.29
CA GLU A 17 -1.96 -11.25 -5.24
C GLU A 17 -3.27 -10.69 -5.81
N TYR A 18 -3.56 -9.41 -5.57
CA TYR A 18 -4.85 -8.79 -5.92
C TYR A 18 -4.68 -7.64 -6.92
N LYS A 19 -5.05 -7.88 -8.19
CA LYS A 19 -4.99 -6.86 -9.26
C LYS A 19 -5.80 -5.59 -8.94
N GLU A 20 -6.97 -5.74 -8.33
CA GLU A 20 -7.81 -4.61 -7.92
C GLU A 20 -7.16 -3.78 -6.80
N PHE A 21 -6.46 -4.46 -5.88
CA PHE A 21 -5.70 -3.78 -4.83
C PHE A 21 -4.52 -3.02 -5.43
N ARG A 22 -3.79 -3.60 -6.37
CA ARG A 22 -2.69 -2.92 -7.09
C ARG A 22 -3.18 -1.64 -7.78
N ALA A 23 -4.29 -1.72 -8.50
CA ALA A 23 -4.89 -0.55 -9.15
C ALA A 23 -5.28 0.53 -8.11
N LEU A 24 -5.88 0.13 -6.99
CA LEU A 24 -6.22 1.03 -5.90
C LEU A 24 -4.96 1.64 -5.24
N LEU A 25 -3.90 0.85 -5.07
CA LEU A 25 -2.63 1.28 -4.47
C LEU A 25 -1.92 2.33 -5.34
N ILE A 26 -1.98 2.21 -6.66
CA ILE A 26 -1.41 3.18 -7.59
C ILE A 26 -2.26 4.47 -7.62
N ALA A 27 -3.58 4.34 -7.68
CA ALA A 27 -4.47 5.49 -7.77
C ALA A 27 -4.61 6.27 -6.44
N ASN A 28 -4.70 5.55 -5.33
CA ASN A 28 -4.93 6.10 -3.99
C ASN A 28 -4.17 5.28 -2.92
N PRO A 29 -2.85 5.47 -2.79
CA PRO A 29 -2.01 4.67 -1.90
C PRO A 29 -2.48 4.64 -0.46
N LYS A 30 -2.87 5.80 0.07
CA LYS A 30 -3.34 5.94 1.45
C LYS A 30 -4.58 5.08 1.70
N ILE A 31 -5.58 5.16 0.81
CA ILE A 31 -6.82 4.40 0.96
C ILE A 31 -6.56 2.89 0.85
N ALA A 32 -5.69 2.47 -0.05
CA ALA A 32 -5.31 1.06 -0.18
C ALA A 32 -4.71 0.52 1.13
N VAL A 33 -3.73 1.23 1.68
CA VAL A 33 -3.07 0.82 2.94
C VAL A 33 -4.04 0.86 4.12
N GLU A 34 -4.92 1.85 4.21
CA GLU A 34 -5.94 1.94 5.27
C GLU A 34 -6.94 0.78 5.21
N LYS A 35 -7.38 0.41 3.99
CA LYS A 35 -8.26 -0.77 3.79
C LYS A 35 -7.56 -2.07 4.18
N LEU A 36 -6.30 -2.24 3.81
CA LEU A 36 -5.52 -3.44 4.12
C LEU A 36 -5.28 -3.59 5.62
N LEU A 37 -4.99 -2.48 6.30
CA LEU A 37 -4.63 -2.49 7.72
C LEU A 37 -5.84 -2.41 8.66
N GLY A 38 -7.02 -2.04 8.15
CA GLY A 38 -8.24 -1.91 8.93
C GLY A 38 -8.27 -0.69 9.86
N PHE A 39 -7.41 0.31 9.63
CA PHE A 39 -7.39 1.54 10.40
C PHE A 39 -6.99 2.75 9.54
N LYS A 40 -7.35 3.95 9.98
CA LYS A 40 -7.02 5.20 9.29
C LYS A 40 -5.61 5.68 9.64
N LEU A 41 -4.85 6.06 8.64
CA LEU A 41 -3.53 6.65 8.81
C LEU A 41 -3.67 8.15 9.14
N PRO A 42 -2.89 8.67 10.11
CA PRO A 42 -2.89 10.10 10.41
C PRO A 42 -2.64 10.96 9.16
N ALA A 43 -3.23 12.16 9.11
CA ALA A 43 -3.20 13.03 7.93
C ALA A 43 -1.77 13.41 7.49
N GLN A 44 -0.83 13.47 8.44
CA GLN A 44 0.58 13.78 8.20
C GLN A 44 1.35 12.72 7.39
N TYR A 45 0.82 11.50 7.24
CA TYR A 45 1.49 10.46 6.48
C TYR A 45 1.22 10.63 4.99
N VAL A 46 2.28 10.85 4.23
CA VAL A 46 2.30 10.83 2.77
C VAL A 46 2.84 9.47 2.33
N ILE A 47 2.11 8.78 1.46
CA ILE A 47 2.52 7.49 0.90
C ILE A 47 2.72 7.70 -0.60
N GLU A 48 3.95 7.48 -1.06
CA GLU A 48 4.29 7.45 -2.47
C GLU A 48 4.50 6.00 -2.90
N VAL A 49 3.91 5.63 -4.04
CA VAL A 49 4.06 4.31 -4.64
C VAL A 49 4.73 4.48 -5.99
N ARG A 50 5.78 3.70 -6.23
CA ARG A 50 6.47 3.63 -7.52
C ARG A 50 6.37 2.19 -8.00
N GLU A 51 5.87 2.02 -9.22
CA GLU A 51 5.84 0.73 -9.88
C GLU A 51 7.09 0.58 -10.74
N GLU A 52 7.86 -0.48 -10.49
CA GLU A 52 9.00 -0.83 -11.33
C GLU A 52 8.51 -1.64 -12.53
N THR A 53 8.71 -1.13 -13.74
CA THR A 53 8.44 -1.85 -14.99
C THR A 53 9.73 -2.46 -15.52
N PRO A 54 9.75 -3.75 -15.90
CA PRO A 54 10.91 -4.33 -16.58
C PRO A 54 11.12 -3.60 -17.92
N LYS A 55 12.33 -3.07 -18.13
CA LYS A 55 12.77 -2.47 -19.39
C LYS A 55 13.22 -3.54 -20.38
#